data_AF-A0A956L1I5-F1
#
_entry.id   AF-A0A956L1I5-F1
#
_cell.length_a   1.000
_cell.length_b   1.000
_cell.length_c   1.000
_cell.angle_alpha   90.00
_cell.angle_beta   90.00
_cell.angle_gamma   90.00
#
_symmetry.space_group_name_H-M   'P 1'
#
loop_
_entity.id
_entity.type
_entity.pdbx_description
1 polymer ?
#
loop_
_entity_poly.entity_id
_entity_poly.type
_entity_poly.pdbx_seq_one_letter_code
_entity_poly.pdbx_strand_id
1 'polypeptide(L)'
;MRAAVRVSWRLGLLGLGVACSQPSATFPCYADEMCADGPLRGFCEDVGYCSFPDLDCPSNRRFGDRSPAGLAGECVEAGDPTGTTSTTTDALPSTGADDIADGSSDGGSSDASTGGIPGCANPFADDFEDGVLDPRWEAFWDDGITVDEADGRLRLTIDAGPSDRYGGIYSDMRDLRGVVVEAELAPVGDQVHAGLEYWLSIGVEGCSHEIGISGDVISGWSRGDAFYDEPIDPFEPLRVRFRV
;
A
#
# COMPACT_ATOMS: atom_id res chain seq x y z
N MET A 1 -19.13 -15.94 -58.17
CA MET A 1 -18.29 -14.77 -58.52
C MET A 1 -18.11 -13.92 -57.27
N ARG A 2 -16.92 -13.90 -56.67
CA ARG A 2 -16.59 -13.00 -55.55
C ARG A 2 -15.33 -12.23 -55.95
N ALA A 3 -15.44 -10.91 -56.05
CA ALA A 3 -14.35 -10.03 -56.45
C ALA A 3 -13.45 -9.75 -55.24
N ALA A 4 -12.14 -9.96 -55.41
CA ALA A 4 -11.12 -9.55 -54.47
C ALA A 4 -10.73 -8.10 -54.76
N VAL A 5 -10.63 -7.26 -53.73
CA VAL A 5 -10.07 -5.92 -53.84
C VAL A 5 -8.87 -5.86 -52.89
N ARG A 6 -7.67 -5.86 -53.48
CA ARG A 6 -6.42 -5.53 -52.80
C ARG A 6 -6.14 -4.06 -53.07
N VAL A 7 -6.03 -3.24 -52.03
CA VAL A 7 -5.54 -1.87 -52.13
C VAL A 7 -4.25 -1.80 -51.33
N SER A 8 -3.13 -1.86 -52.05
CA SER A 8 -1.80 -1.51 -51.56
C SER A 8 -1.59 -0.02 -51.79
N TRP A 9 -1.40 0.76 -50.72
CA TRP A 9 -0.84 2.10 -50.81
C TRP A 9 0.48 2.14 -50.03
N ARG A 10 1.57 2.24 -50.79
CA ARG A 10 2.87 2.76 -50.31
C ARG A 10 2.96 4.20 -50.78
N LEU A 11 3.00 5.16 -49.87
CA LEU A 11 3.57 6.47 -50.14
C LEU A 11 4.36 6.91 -48.91
N GLY A 12 5.66 7.06 -49.11
CA GLY A 12 6.62 7.46 -48.09
C GLY A 12 6.50 8.94 -47.74
N LEU A 13 6.65 9.22 -46.44
CA LEU A 13 6.93 10.54 -45.91
C LEU A 13 8.31 10.49 -45.24
N LEU A 14 9.28 11.16 -45.87
CA LEU A 14 10.59 11.46 -45.29
C LEU A 14 10.40 12.68 -44.37
N GLY A 15 10.02 12.45 -43.11
CA GLY A 15 9.88 13.50 -42.10
C GLY A 15 11.22 13.81 -41.43
N LEU A 16 11.70 15.05 -41.56
CA LEU A 16 12.75 15.58 -40.68
C LEU A 16 12.20 15.65 -39.26
N GLY A 17 12.56 14.66 -38.44
CA GLY A 17 12.23 14.62 -37.02
C GLY A 17 13.02 15.67 -36.27
N VAL A 18 12.36 16.78 -35.93
CA VAL A 18 12.76 17.63 -34.80
C VAL A 18 12.51 16.77 -33.55
N ALA A 19 13.55 16.09 -33.08
CA ALA A 19 13.49 15.38 -31.81
C ALA A 19 13.27 16.43 -30.71
N CYS A 20 12.05 16.48 -30.18
CA CYS A 20 11.79 17.18 -28.93
C CYS A 20 12.59 16.47 -27.85
N SER A 21 13.82 16.94 -27.59
CA SER A 21 14.52 16.63 -26.35
C SER A 21 13.72 17.30 -25.24
N GLN A 22 12.74 16.59 -24.69
CA GLN A 22 12.09 17.03 -23.47
C GLN A 22 13.22 17.23 -22.43
N PRO A 23 13.26 18.38 -21.75
CA PRO A 23 14.22 18.57 -20.67
C PRO A 23 14.07 17.38 -19.73
N SER A 24 15.17 16.69 -19.45
CA SER A 24 15.19 15.54 -18.56
C SER A 24 14.56 15.97 -17.24
N ALA A 25 13.32 15.55 -17.03
CA ALA A 25 12.58 15.89 -15.83
C ALA A 25 13.39 15.33 -14.66
N THR A 26 13.81 16.22 -13.76
CA THR A 26 14.47 15.81 -12.53
C THR A 26 13.50 14.94 -11.75
N PHE A 27 13.93 13.74 -11.36
CA PHE A 27 13.09 12.80 -10.64
C PHE A 27 13.46 12.82 -9.15
N PRO A 28 12.69 13.52 -8.29
CA PRO A 28 12.91 13.46 -6.86
C PRO A 28 12.47 12.11 -6.31
N CYS A 29 13.18 11.62 -5.30
CA CYS A 29 12.79 10.44 -4.53
C CYS A 29 12.36 10.86 -3.12
N TYR A 30 11.56 10.01 -2.49
CA TYR A 30 11.14 10.15 -1.08
C TYR A 30 11.47 8.91 -0.25
N ALA A 31 11.84 7.82 -0.91
CA ALA A 31 12.19 6.54 -0.30
C ALA A 31 13.11 5.75 -1.24
N ASP A 32 13.90 4.82 -0.69
CA ASP A 32 14.89 4.02 -1.41
C ASP A 32 14.26 3.15 -2.52
N GLU A 33 13.03 2.70 -2.31
CA GLU A 33 12.29 1.85 -3.26
C GLU A 33 12.03 2.57 -4.59
N MET A 34 12.00 3.92 -4.58
CA MET A 34 11.85 4.74 -5.78
C MET A 34 13.13 4.80 -6.61
N CYS A 35 14.27 4.42 -6.02
CA CYS A 35 15.58 4.45 -6.65
C CYS A 35 15.88 3.11 -7.33
N ALA A 36 15.11 2.82 -8.38
CA ALA A 36 15.29 1.65 -9.23
C ALA A 36 15.73 2.08 -10.63
N ASP A 37 16.90 1.62 -11.07
CA ASP A 37 17.38 1.79 -12.44
C ASP A 37 17.72 0.43 -13.06
N GLY A 38 16.72 -0.17 -13.71
CA GLY A 38 16.81 -1.54 -14.22
C GLY A 38 17.07 -2.53 -13.07
N PRO A 39 18.16 -3.33 -13.12
CA PRO A 39 18.50 -4.27 -12.06
C PRO A 39 19.19 -3.61 -10.84
N LEU A 40 19.59 -2.34 -10.95
CA LEU A 40 20.28 -1.65 -9.86
C LEU A 40 19.27 -1.08 -8.87
N ARG A 41 19.50 -1.39 -7.59
CA ARG A 41 18.81 -0.78 -6.46
C ARG A 41 19.71 0.30 -5.88
N GLY A 42 19.14 1.49 -5.71
CA GLY A 42 19.80 2.67 -5.16
C GLY A 42 19.28 3.06 -3.78
N PHE A 43 19.72 4.22 -3.33
CA PHE A 43 19.30 4.86 -2.08
C PHE A 43 18.80 6.27 -2.36
N CYS A 44 17.76 6.69 -1.66
CA CYS A 44 17.29 8.06 -1.69
C CYS A 44 18.09 8.88 -0.68
N GLU A 45 18.99 9.74 -1.18
CA GLU A 45 19.81 10.60 -0.32
C GLU A 45 18.99 11.76 0.23
N ASP A 46 19.41 12.36 1.36
CA ASP A 46 18.71 13.45 2.04
C ASP A 46 18.39 14.67 1.16
N VAL A 47 19.18 14.86 0.09
CA VAL A 47 18.97 15.91 -0.91
C VAL A 47 17.79 15.63 -1.87
N GLY A 48 17.14 14.48 -1.74
CA GLY A 48 15.96 14.07 -2.51
C GLY A 48 16.26 13.43 -3.86
N TYR A 49 17.45 12.86 -4.05
CA TYR A 49 17.87 12.24 -5.32
C TYR A 49 18.50 10.86 -5.12
N CYS A 50 18.33 10.02 -6.13
CA CYS A 50 18.81 8.64 -6.09
C CYS A 50 20.31 8.52 -6.31
N SER A 51 20.98 7.77 -5.43
CA SER A 51 22.34 7.28 -5.62
C SER A 51 22.36 5.78 -5.89
N PHE A 52 23.33 5.30 -6.66
CA PHE A 52 23.48 3.89 -7.03
C PHE A 52 24.89 3.39 -6.68
N PRO A 53 25.07 2.07 -6.44
CA PRO A 53 26.38 1.50 -6.14
C PRO A 53 27.42 1.80 -7.23
N ASP A 54 28.55 2.39 -6.84
CA ASP A 54 29.66 2.72 -7.73
C ASP A 54 30.99 2.61 -6.96
N LEU A 55 31.82 1.63 -7.34
CA LEU A 55 33.09 1.32 -6.66
C LEU A 55 34.20 2.36 -6.92
N ASP A 56 34.02 3.27 -7.88
CA ASP A 56 34.99 4.34 -8.15
C ASP A 56 34.77 5.54 -7.20
N CYS A 57 33.66 5.58 -6.47
CA CYS A 57 33.38 6.61 -5.47
C CYS A 57 33.89 6.21 -4.07
N PRO A 58 34.47 7.14 -3.27
CA PRO A 58 34.90 6.85 -1.90
C PRO A 58 33.80 6.32 -0.98
N SER A 59 32.55 6.74 -1.21
CA SER A 59 31.34 6.27 -0.51
C SER A 59 30.78 4.95 -1.05
N ASN A 60 31.37 4.41 -2.12
CA ASN A 60 30.81 3.35 -2.97
C ASN A 60 29.44 3.70 -3.60
N ARG A 61 29.09 4.99 -3.73
CA ARG A 61 27.81 5.45 -4.31
C ARG A 61 27.98 6.69 -5.20
N ARG A 62 27.22 6.76 -6.30
CA ARG A 62 27.15 7.89 -7.24
C ARG A 62 25.70 8.28 -7.52
N PHE A 63 25.40 9.58 -7.61
CA PHE A 63 24.09 10.06 -8.02
C PHE A 63 23.77 9.67 -9.47
N GLY A 64 22.56 9.16 -9.72
CA GLY A 64 22.15 8.71 -11.05
C GLY A 64 21.90 9.83 -12.05
N ASP A 65 21.84 9.47 -13.34
CA ASP A 65 21.71 10.40 -14.48
C ASP A 65 20.45 11.28 -14.47
N ARG A 66 19.42 10.89 -13.69
CA ARG A 66 18.16 11.65 -13.54
C ARG A 66 18.22 12.74 -12.46
N SER A 67 19.34 12.85 -11.74
CA SER A 67 19.60 13.92 -10.77
C SER A 67 19.75 15.28 -11.49
N PRO A 68 19.57 16.41 -10.81
CA PRO A 68 19.73 17.72 -11.43
C PRO A 68 21.18 17.94 -11.90
N ALA A 69 21.35 18.87 -12.84
CA ALA A 69 22.67 19.26 -13.31
C ALA A 69 23.58 19.68 -12.13
N GLY A 70 24.78 19.10 -12.06
CA GLY A 70 25.73 19.30 -10.96
C GLY A 70 25.65 18.26 -9.84
N LEU A 71 24.64 17.39 -9.82
CA LEU A 71 24.64 16.16 -9.01
C LEU A 71 24.73 14.91 -9.87
N ALA A 72 24.13 14.88 -11.06
CA ALA A 72 24.18 13.70 -11.93
C ALA A 72 25.63 13.26 -12.21
N GLY A 73 25.94 12.02 -11.83
CA GLY A 73 27.28 11.47 -11.97
C GLY A 73 28.28 11.88 -10.89
N GLU A 74 27.90 12.70 -9.90
CA GLU A 74 28.77 13.04 -8.78
C GLU A 74 28.76 11.95 -7.70
N CYS A 75 29.92 11.74 -7.06
CA CYS A 75 30.01 10.82 -5.94
C CYS A 75 29.24 11.37 -4.74
N VAL A 76 28.53 10.51 -4.03
CA VAL A 76 27.92 10.88 -2.75
C VAL A 76 29.05 11.13 -1.76
N GLU A 77 29.00 12.23 -1.01
CA GLU A 77 29.97 12.46 0.06
C GLU A 77 29.87 11.31 1.08
N ALA A 78 31.00 10.69 1.42
CA ALA A 78 31.00 9.71 2.49
C ALA A 78 30.63 10.47 3.78
N GLY A 79 29.37 10.36 4.19
CA GLY A 79 28.93 10.91 5.46
C GLY A 79 29.91 10.46 6.52
N ASP A 80 30.52 11.42 7.22
CA ASP A 80 31.44 11.11 8.29
C ASP A 80 30.70 10.13 9.22
N PRO A 81 31.22 8.91 9.47
CA PRO A 81 30.52 7.90 10.30
C PRO A 81 30.32 8.36 11.75
N THR A 82 30.72 9.60 12.07
CA THR A 82 30.43 10.36 13.29
C THR A 82 28.95 10.78 13.42
N GLY A 83 28.04 10.14 12.68
CA GLY A 83 26.60 10.19 12.92
C GLY A 83 26.25 9.51 14.24
N THR A 84 26.16 10.32 15.29
CA THR A 84 25.67 9.99 16.64
C THR A 84 24.59 8.92 16.62
N THR A 85 24.98 7.69 16.97
CA THR A 85 24.04 6.64 17.36
C THR A 85 23.25 7.18 18.56
N SER A 86 21.98 7.54 18.37
CA SER A 86 21.06 7.69 19.50
C SER A 86 20.78 6.30 20.04
N THR A 87 21.68 5.81 20.88
CA THR A 87 21.45 4.67 21.76
C THR A 87 20.47 5.08 22.85
N THR A 88 19.19 4.83 22.63
CA THR A 88 18.22 4.72 23.73
C THR A 88 18.49 3.38 24.42
N THR A 89 19.46 3.35 25.33
CA THR A 89 19.66 2.24 26.26
C THR A 89 18.71 2.44 27.43
N ASP A 90 17.50 1.90 27.33
CA ASP A 90 16.66 1.68 28.50
C ASP A 90 17.22 0.46 29.26
N ALA A 91 17.89 0.76 30.37
CA ALA A 91 18.35 -0.23 31.33
C ALA A 91 17.16 -0.68 32.19
N LEU A 92 16.64 -1.87 31.95
CA LEU A 92 15.76 -2.58 32.87
C LEU A 92 16.55 -3.10 34.08
N PRO A 93 16.15 -2.80 35.33
CA PRO A 93 16.73 -3.43 36.51
C PRO A 93 16.25 -4.87 36.63
N SER A 94 17.20 -5.80 36.64
CA SER A 94 16.99 -7.20 37.03
C SER A 94 16.89 -7.29 38.55
N THR A 95 15.72 -7.67 39.05
CA THR A 95 15.54 -8.24 40.40
C THR A 95 14.85 -9.58 40.27
N GLY A 96 15.52 -10.61 40.76
CA GLY A 96 15.09 -12.00 40.63
C GLY A 96 14.16 -12.49 41.74
N ALA A 97 13.59 -13.65 41.40
CA ALA A 97 13.36 -14.83 42.23
C ALA A 97 12.10 -14.94 43.13
N ASP A 98 11.29 -15.92 42.73
CA ASP A 98 10.64 -17.00 43.50
C ASP A 98 9.19 -16.90 44.01
N ASP A 99 8.48 -17.99 43.67
CA ASP A 99 7.39 -18.71 44.37
C ASP A 99 5.89 -18.51 44.04
N ILE A 100 5.37 -19.52 43.33
CA ILE A 100 4.13 -20.33 43.50
C ILE A 100 2.80 -19.62 43.84
N ALA A 101 1.85 -19.65 42.89
CA ALA A 101 0.46 -20.05 43.16
C ALA A 101 -0.29 -20.45 41.87
N ASP A 102 -0.75 -21.69 41.86
CA ASP A 102 -1.76 -22.28 40.97
C ASP A 102 -3.10 -21.56 41.16
N GLY A 103 -3.70 -21.08 40.07
CA GLY A 103 -4.87 -20.21 40.09
C GLY A 103 -5.45 -20.01 38.69
N SER A 104 -6.16 -21.04 38.23
CA SER A 104 -7.05 -21.02 37.06
C SER A 104 -8.02 -19.83 37.13
N SER A 105 -7.96 -18.91 36.16
CA SER A 105 -9.03 -17.95 35.82
C SER A 105 -8.78 -17.37 34.42
N ASP A 106 -9.62 -17.83 33.49
CA ASP A 106 -10.08 -17.26 32.21
C ASP A 106 -9.43 -15.98 31.66
N GLY A 107 -8.85 -16.13 30.46
CA GLY A 107 -9.30 -15.36 29.29
C GLY A 107 -8.89 -13.89 29.17
N GLY A 108 -7.64 -13.55 29.47
CA GLY A 108 -7.07 -12.27 29.03
C GLY A 108 -6.61 -12.37 27.58
N SER A 109 -7.40 -11.81 26.64
CA SER A 109 -6.94 -11.55 25.28
C SER A 109 -5.82 -10.52 25.38
N SER A 110 -4.58 -11.01 25.37
CA SER A 110 -3.41 -10.16 25.34
C SER A 110 -3.32 -9.58 23.94
N ASP A 111 -3.50 -8.26 23.86
CA ASP A 111 -3.19 -7.38 22.75
C ASP A 111 -2.10 -8.02 21.89
N ALA A 112 -2.52 -8.63 20.78
CA ALA A 112 -1.62 -9.03 19.74
C ALA A 112 -1.21 -7.75 19.03
N SER A 113 -0.41 -6.94 19.72
CA SER A 113 0.39 -5.89 19.12
C SER A 113 1.29 -6.60 18.13
N THR A 114 0.79 -6.69 16.90
CA THR A 114 1.46 -7.30 15.76
C THR A 114 2.79 -6.58 15.68
N GLY A 115 3.85 -7.29 16.08
CA GLY A 115 5.18 -6.73 16.23
C GLY A 115 5.48 -5.87 15.02
N GLY A 116 5.51 -4.56 15.23
CA GLY A 116 5.56 -3.58 14.17
C GLY A 116 6.68 -3.97 13.22
N ILE A 117 6.35 -4.10 11.93
CA ILE A 117 7.32 -4.43 10.89
C ILE A 117 8.49 -3.45 11.07
N PRO A 118 9.72 -3.93 11.39
CA PRO A 118 10.83 -3.04 11.67
C PRO A 118 11.10 -2.13 10.46
N GLY A 119 10.84 -0.83 10.60
CA GLY A 119 11.01 0.16 9.53
C GLY A 119 9.75 1.00 9.23
N CYS A 120 8.55 0.50 9.55
CA CYS A 120 7.33 1.31 9.47
C CYS A 120 7.13 2.04 10.79
N ALA A 121 7.58 3.29 10.88
CA ALA A 121 7.24 4.15 12.00
C ALA A 121 5.72 4.38 11.98
N ASN A 122 4.99 3.61 12.80
CA ASN A 122 3.54 3.65 13.00
C ASN A 122 2.70 3.09 11.83
N PRO A 123 2.62 1.74 11.67
CA PRO A 123 1.68 1.17 10.70
C PRO A 123 0.26 1.64 11.03
N PHE A 124 -0.48 2.08 10.00
CA PHE A 124 -1.91 2.29 10.14
C PHE A 124 -2.57 0.91 10.31
N ALA A 125 -2.79 0.53 11.56
CA ALA A 125 -3.51 -0.67 11.93
C ALA A 125 -4.72 -0.28 12.79
N ASP A 126 -5.79 -1.03 12.60
CA ASP A 126 -7.00 -0.99 13.39
C ASP A 126 -7.50 -2.43 13.50
N ASP A 127 -7.62 -2.92 14.73
CA ASP A 127 -8.10 -4.27 15.03
C ASP A 127 -9.60 -4.31 15.35
N PHE A 128 -10.25 -3.14 15.47
CA PHE A 128 -11.66 -2.98 15.80
C PHE A 128 -12.07 -3.67 17.11
N GLU A 129 -11.12 -3.86 18.06
CA GLU A 129 -11.36 -4.56 19.34
C GLU A 129 -11.86 -3.65 20.47
N ASP A 130 -11.78 -2.33 20.32
CA ASP A 130 -12.14 -1.39 21.38
C ASP A 130 -13.63 -0.96 21.37
N GLY A 131 -14.37 -1.33 20.32
CA GLY A 131 -15.80 -1.04 20.19
C GLY A 131 -16.09 0.41 19.83
N VAL A 132 -15.09 1.16 19.37
CA VAL A 132 -15.20 2.57 18.99
C VAL A 132 -14.45 2.79 17.68
N LEU A 133 -15.19 3.12 16.63
CA LEU A 133 -14.60 3.46 15.34
C LEU A 133 -13.48 4.51 15.49
N ASP A 134 -12.26 4.12 15.16
CA ASP A 134 -11.09 4.97 15.29
C ASP A 134 -11.33 6.29 14.52
N PRO A 135 -11.03 7.47 15.11
CA PRO A 135 -11.23 8.77 14.47
C PRO A 135 -10.50 8.96 13.12
N ARG A 136 -9.57 8.08 12.78
CA ARG A 136 -8.90 8.05 11.46
C ARG A 136 -9.79 7.48 10.36
N TRP A 137 -10.88 6.80 10.71
CA TRP A 137 -11.93 6.39 9.80
C TRP A 137 -13.04 7.42 9.77
N GLU A 138 -13.51 7.73 8.56
CA GLU A 138 -14.74 8.44 8.33
C GLU A 138 -15.73 7.47 7.69
N ALA A 139 -16.91 7.37 8.31
CA ALA A 139 -17.94 6.45 7.88
C ALA A 139 -19.02 7.22 7.10
N PHE A 140 -19.52 6.61 6.02
CA PHE A 140 -20.56 7.17 5.16
C PHE A 140 -21.62 6.10 4.91
N TRP A 141 -22.89 6.49 4.82
CA TRP A 141 -23.96 5.53 4.61
C TRP A 141 -25.27 6.19 4.15
N ASP A 142 -26.04 5.45 3.35
CA ASP A 142 -27.43 5.73 3.04
C ASP A 142 -28.37 5.36 4.20
N ASP A 143 -29.63 5.81 4.13
CA ASP A 143 -30.67 5.45 5.09
C ASP A 143 -30.85 3.93 5.22
N GLY A 144 -30.83 3.44 6.46
CA GLY A 144 -30.96 2.02 6.77
C GLY A 144 -29.68 1.20 6.55
N ILE A 145 -28.52 1.87 6.55
CA ILE A 145 -27.23 1.24 6.81
C ILE A 145 -26.70 1.79 8.14
N THR A 146 -26.11 0.92 8.97
CA THR A 146 -25.35 1.32 10.16
C THR A 146 -23.94 0.78 10.09
N VAL A 147 -23.00 1.56 10.59
CA VAL A 147 -21.60 1.17 10.79
C VAL A 147 -21.31 1.24 12.28
N ASP A 148 -20.86 0.14 12.85
CA ASP A 148 -20.50 0.03 14.26
C ASP A 148 -19.33 -0.93 14.44
N GLU A 149 -18.62 -0.83 15.56
CA GLU A 149 -17.69 -1.85 15.98
C GLU A 149 -18.35 -2.72 17.04
N ALA A 150 -18.34 -4.03 16.80
CA ALA A 150 -18.95 -5.00 17.70
C ALA A 150 -18.28 -6.36 17.58
N ASP A 151 -18.00 -6.97 18.74
CA ASP A 151 -17.39 -8.30 18.85
C ASP A 151 -16.00 -8.40 18.19
N GLY A 152 -15.19 -7.33 18.31
CA GLY A 152 -13.83 -7.28 17.78
C GLY A 152 -13.76 -7.11 16.25
N ARG A 153 -14.77 -6.47 15.66
CA ARG A 153 -14.93 -6.34 14.21
C ARG A 153 -15.67 -5.06 13.84
N LEU A 154 -15.30 -4.49 12.70
CA LEU A 154 -16.17 -3.58 11.98
C LEU A 154 -17.40 -4.32 11.47
N ARG A 155 -18.59 -3.80 11.79
CA ARG A 155 -19.89 -4.31 11.37
C ARG A 155 -20.60 -3.28 10.52
N LEU A 156 -21.04 -3.72 9.34
CA LEU A 156 -21.95 -2.97 8.50
C LEU A 156 -23.28 -3.72 8.48
N THR A 157 -24.32 -3.10 9.03
CA THR A 157 -25.67 -3.68 9.02
C THR A 157 -26.50 -2.96 7.97
N ILE A 158 -27.17 -3.72 7.10
CA ILE A 158 -28.03 -3.19 6.05
C ILE A 158 -29.46 -3.67 6.33
N ASP A 159 -30.37 -2.75 6.62
CA ASP A 159 -31.77 -3.07 6.80
C ASP A 159 -32.38 -3.56 5.48
N ALA A 160 -33.31 -4.51 5.54
CA ALA A 160 -34.05 -4.92 4.35
C ALA A 160 -34.77 -3.73 3.70
N GLY A 161 -34.64 -3.57 2.38
CA GLY A 161 -35.20 -2.44 1.65
C GLY A 161 -35.33 -2.69 0.16
N PRO A 162 -36.17 -1.90 -0.54
CA PRO A 162 -36.45 -2.08 -1.97
C PRO A 162 -35.46 -1.39 -2.91
N SER A 163 -34.46 -0.68 -2.39
CA SER A 163 -33.52 0.12 -3.17
C SER A 163 -32.08 -0.30 -2.93
N ASP A 164 -31.23 -0.05 -3.92
CA ASP A 164 -29.78 -0.06 -3.74
C ASP A 164 -29.41 0.92 -2.62
N ARG A 165 -28.49 0.50 -1.76
CA ARG A 165 -27.95 1.31 -0.66
C ARG A 165 -26.45 1.16 -0.64
N TYR A 166 -25.78 2.25 -0.33
CA TYR A 166 -24.32 2.30 -0.28
C TYR A 166 -23.86 2.83 1.06
N GLY A 167 -22.84 2.19 1.63
CA GLY A 167 -22.24 2.60 2.88
C GLY A 167 -20.91 1.90 3.13
N GLY A 168 -20.10 2.49 3.97
CA GLY A 168 -18.73 2.03 4.22
C GLY A 168 -17.97 2.95 5.15
N ILE A 169 -16.67 2.69 5.22
CA ILE A 169 -15.70 3.55 5.88
C ILE A 169 -14.57 3.86 4.89
N TYR A 170 -13.95 5.02 5.03
CA TYR A 170 -12.71 5.38 4.36
C TYR A 170 -11.78 6.06 5.35
N SER A 171 -10.47 6.00 5.08
CA SER A 171 -9.47 6.72 5.85
C SER A 171 -9.07 8.02 5.15
N ASP A 172 -8.27 8.84 5.85
CA ASP A 172 -7.55 9.94 5.25
C ASP A 172 -6.60 9.46 4.13
N MET A 173 -6.28 10.34 3.18
CA MET A 173 -5.33 10.03 2.11
C MET A 173 -3.95 9.73 2.68
N ARG A 174 -3.41 8.55 2.36
CA ARG A 174 -2.08 8.10 2.80
C ARG A 174 -1.23 7.69 1.61
N ASP A 175 0.08 7.87 1.77
CA ASP A 175 1.04 7.31 0.82
C ASP A 175 1.16 5.80 1.06
N LEU A 176 0.68 5.01 0.10
CA LEU A 176 0.70 3.56 0.16
C LEU A 176 1.86 2.95 -0.63
N ARG A 177 2.77 3.74 -1.20
CA ARG A 177 3.87 3.20 -2.02
C ARG A 177 4.79 2.34 -1.16
N GLY A 178 4.99 1.10 -1.57
CA GLY A 178 5.86 0.15 -0.87
C GLY A 178 5.23 -0.44 0.40
N VAL A 179 3.95 -0.16 0.67
CA VAL A 179 3.26 -0.74 1.82
C VAL A 179 2.45 -1.97 1.43
N VAL A 180 2.18 -2.81 2.42
CA VAL A 180 1.24 -3.92 2.29
C VAL A 180 -0.06 -3.51 2.94
N VAL A 181 -1.16 -3.60 2.22
CA VAL A 181 -2.50 -3.41 2.74
C VAL A 181 -3.10 -4.79 2.99
N GLU A 182 -3.53 -5.04 4.23
CA GLU A 182 -4.19 -6.28 4.63
C GLU A 182 -5.57 -5.95 5.18
N ALA A 183 -6.58 -6.66 4.68
CA ALA A 183 -7.93 -6.62 5.21
C ALA A 183 -8.39 -8.06 5.48
N GLU A 184 -8.91 -8.30 6.68
CA GLU A 184 -9.56 -9.56 7.03
C GLU A 184 -11.07 -9.38 6.97
N LEU A 185 -11.73 -10.15 6.10
CA LEU A 185 -13.17 -10.12 5.96
C LEU A 185 -13.78 -11.40 6.52
N ALA A 186 -14.70 -11.25 7.45
CA ALA A 186 -15.56 -12.36 7.86
C ALA A 186 -16.54 -12.67 6.74
N PRO A 187 -16.82 -13.95 6.46
CA PRO A 187 -17.90 -14.30 5.53
C PRO A 187 -19.21 -13.72 6.06
N VAL A 188 -19.92 -13.03 5.17
CA VAL A 188 -21.31 -12.66 5.40
C VAL A 188 -22.04 -13.99 5.53
N GLY A 189 -22.72 -14.23 6.65
CA GLY A 189 -23.39 -15.51 6.88
C GLY A 189 -24.41 -15.85 5.78
N ASP A 190 -25.15 -16.96 5.95
CA ASP A 190 -26.09 -17.53 4.95
C ASP A 190 -27.18 -16.56 4.40
N GLN A 191 -27.22 -15.31 4.88
CA GLN A 191 -28.08 -14.23 4.43
C GLN A 191 -27.45 -13.36 3.34
N VAL A 192 -26.58 -13.90 2.48
CA VAL A 192 -26.18 -13.17 1.25
C VAL A 192 -27.41 -13.11 0.34
N HIS A 193 -28.15 -12.01 0.44
CA HIS A 193 -29.16 -11.69 -0.56
C HIS A 193 -28.46 -11.52 -1.92
N ALA A 194 -29.03 -12.11 -2.96
CA ALA A 194 -28.56 -11.89 -4.32
C ALA A 194 -28.53 -10.37 -4.59
N GLY A 195 -27.34 -9.83 -4.85
CA GLY A 195 -27.12 -8.40 -5.08
C GLY A 195 -26.36 -7.65 -3.98
N LEU A 196 -25.96 -8.30 -2.88
CA LEU A 196 -24.98 -7.71 -1.96
C LEU A 196 -23.57 -7.76 -2.55
N GLU A 197 -22.91 -6.61 -2.60
CA GLU A 197 -21.56 -6.43 -3.12
C GLU A 197 -20.74 -5.57 -2.16
N TYR A 198 -19.58 -6.07 -1.76
CA TYR A 198 -18.63 -5.38 -0.89
C TYR A 198 -17.50 -4.84 -1.76
N TRP A 199 -17.01 -3.65 -1.44
CA TRP A 199 -15.91 -3.04 -2.19
C TRP A 199 -14.82 -2.59 -1.23
N LEU A 200 -13.61 -3.08 -1.41
CA LEU A 200 -12.40 -2.46 -0.87
C LEU A 200 -11.79 -1.59 -1.97
N SER A 201 -11.79 -0.27 -1.78
CA SER A 201 -11.17 0.66 -2.73
C SER A 201 -9.86 1.19 -2.16
N ILE A 202 -8.78 1.07 -2.94
CA ILE A 202 -7.45 1.60 -2.65
C ILE A 202 -7.09 2.53 -3.81
N GLY A 203 -6.99 3.84 -3.56
CA GLY A 203 -6.78 4.78 -4.66
C GLY A 203 -6.62 6.23 -4.24
N VAL A 204 -6.33 7.07 -5.23
CA VAL A 204 -6.46 8.53 -5.16
C VAL A 204 -7.68 8.96 -5.98
N GLU A 205 -8.17 10.18 -5.77
CA GLU A 205 -9.28 10.71 -6.57
C GLU A 205 -8.97 10.59 -8.08
N GLY A 206 -9.78 9.78 -8.79
CA GLY A 206 -9.65 9.54 -10.22
C GLY A 206 -8.79 8.33 -10.63
N CYS A 207 -8.02 7.74 -9.71
CA CYS A 207 -7.27 6.50 -9.92
C CYS A 207 -7.44 5.56 -8.72
N SER A 208 -8.36 4.61 -8.82
CA SER A 208 -8.65 3.61 -7.77
C SER A 208 -8.50 2.19 -8.29
N HIS A 209 -8.03 1.31 -7.42
CA HIS A 209 -8.24 -0.12 -7.53
C HIS A 209 -9.38 -0.50 -6.59
N GLU A 210 -10.40 -1.15 -7.12
CA GLU A 210 -11.58 -1.59 -6.40
C GLU A 210 -11.58 -3.11 -6.41
N ILE A 211 -11.57 -3.71 -5.22
CA ILE A 211 -11.78 -5.14 -5.04
C ILE A 211 -13.22 -5.32 -4.60
N GLY A 212 -14.04 -5.86 -5.49
CA GLY A 212 -15.39 -6.29 -5.22
C GLY A 212 -15.40 -7.69 -4.61
N ILE A 213 -16.26 -7.94 -3.63
CA ILE A 213 -16.62 -9.28 -3.17
C ILE A 213 -18.13 -9.40 -3.29
N SER A 214 -18.60 -10.31 -4.14
CA SER A 214 -20.02 -10.57 -4.37
C SER A 214 -20.28 -12.06 -4.13
N GLY A 215 -20.80 -12.41 -2.95
CA GLY A 215 -20.90 -13.80 -2.50
C GLY A 215 -19.51 -14.43 -2.37
N ASP A 216 -19.29 -15.59 -3.00
CA ASP A 216 -18.00 -16.30 -2.99
C ASP A 216 -17.05 -15.83 -4.11
N VAL A 217 -17.40 -14.76 -4.83
CA VAL A 217 -16.61 -14.25 -5.97
C VAL A 217 -15.90 -12.98 -5.56
N ILE A 218 -14.57 -12.98 -5.67
CA ILE A 218 -13.75 -11.79 -5.58
C ILE A 218 -13.51 -11.28 -7.01
N SER A 219 -13.88 -10.04 -7.27
CA SER A 219 -13.63 -9.31 -8.51
C SER A 219 -12.64 -8.17 -8.23
N GLY A 220 -11.76 -7.87 -9.18
CA GLY A 220 -10.87 -6.72 -9.12
C GLY A 220 -11.10 -5.84 -10.34
N TRP A 221 -11.12 -4.53 -10.15
CA TRP A 221 -11.16 -3.56 -11.24
C TRP A 221 -10.28 -2.35 -10.94
N SER A 222 -9.55 -1.89 -11.94
CA SER A 222 -8.75 -0.66 -11.88
C SER A 222 -9.35 0.44 -12.75
N ARG A 223 -9.50 1.63 -12.19
CA ARG A 223 -9.67 2.88 -12.93
C ARG A 223 -8.31 3.57 -13.07
N GLY A 224 -7.77 3.65 -14.29
CA GLY A 224 -6.51 4.35 -14.60
C GLY A 224 -5.40 3.44 -15.15
N ASP A 225 -4.29 4.03 -15.59
CA ASP A 225 -3.18 3.32 -16.23
C ASP A 225 -2.21 2.69 -15.20
N ALA A 226 -2.03 1.37 -15.31
CA ALA A 226 -0.91 0.52 -14.85
C ALA A 226 -0.64 0.38 -13.33
N PHE A 227 -1.33 -0.59 -12.71
CA PHE A 227 -0.82 -1.35 -11.55
C PHE A 227 -0.74 -2.85 -11.91
N TYR A 228 0.16 -3.59 -11.28
CA TYR A 228 0.34 -5.02 -11.52
C TYR A 228 -0.71 -5.82 -10.74
N ASP A 229 -1.60 -6.53 -11.45
CA ASP A 229 -2.53 -7.49 -10.84
C ASP A 229 -1.72 -8.67 -10.26
N GLU A 230 -1.52 -8.69 -8.94
CA GLU A 230 -1.06 -9.89 -8.23
C GLU A 230 -2.26 -10.83 -7.98
N PRO A 231 -2.08 -12.15 -8.08
CA PRO A 231 -3.15 -13.10 -7.80
C PRO A 231 -3.60 -13.00 -6.34
N ILE A 232 -4.91 -12.84 -6.15
CA ILE A 232 -5.56 -12.90 -4.83
C ILE A 232 -5.47 -14.35 -4.35
N ASP A 233 -4.85 -14.57 -3.20
CA ASP A 233 -4.69 -15.90 -2.60
C ASP A 233 -5.73 -16.07 -1.48
N PRO A 234 -6.86 -16.76 -1.73
CA PRO A 234 -7.91 -16.91 -0.72
C PRO A 234 -7.47 -17.88 0.39
N PHE A 235 -7.45 -17.41 1.63
CA PHE A 235 -7.34 -18.23 2.84
C PHE A 235 -8.65 -18.14 3.65
N GLU A 236 -8.89 -19.07 4.59
CA GLU A 236 -9.95 -18.93 5.60
C GLU A 236 -9.35 -18.50 6.95
N PRO A 237 -9.86 -17.44 7.61
CA PRO A 237 -10.83 -16.45 7.11
C PRO A 237 -10.28 -15.65 5.90
N LEU A 238 -11.17 -15.04 5.10
CA LEU A 238 -10.80 -14.35 3.87
C LEU A 238 -9.87 -13.17 4.17
N ARG A 239 -8.57 -13.42 4.11
CA ARG A 239 -7.54 -12.40 4.21
C ARG A 239 -7.15 -11.97 2.81
N VAL A 240 -7.32 -10.69 2.53
CA VAL A 240 -6.93 -10.10 1.27
C VAL A 240 -5.69 -9.23 1.51
N ARG A 241 -4.60 -9.56 0.81
CA ARG A 241 -3.30 -8.89 0.94
C ARG A 241 -2.91 -8.26 -0.39
N PHE A 242 -2.62 -6.96 -0.37
CA PHE A 242 -2.14 -6.21 -1.52
C PHE A 242 -0.78 -5.59 -1.24
N ARG A 243 0.08 -5.53 -2.25
CA ARG A 243 1.29 -4.73 -2.23
C ARG A 243 1.11 -3.59 -3.23
N VAL A 244 1.18 -2.36 -2.73
CA VAL A 244 0.98 -1.13 -3.53
C VAL A 244 2.33 -0.54 -3.94
#